data_AF-A0A392QVC0-F1
#
_entry.id   AF-A0A392QVC0-F1
#
_cell.length_a   1.000
_cell.length_b   1.000
_cell.length_c   1.000
_cell.angle_alpha   90.00
_cell.angle_beta   90.00
_cell.angle_gamma   90.00
#
_symmetry.space_group_name_H-M   'P 1'
#
loop_
_entity.id
_entity.type
_entity.pdbx_description
1 polymer ?
#
loop_
_entity_poly.entity_id
_entity_poly.type
_entity_poly.pdbx_seq_one_letter_code
_entity_poly.pdbx_strand_id
1 'polypeptide(L)' 'TEMAQLVCGGCHTLLMYIRGATSVQCSCCHTVNLALEGCYLCTNMEQDP' A
#
# COMPACT_ATOMS: atom_id res chain seq x y z
N THR A 1 3.35 1.24 -16.69
CA THR A 1 2.63 0.78 -15.49
C THR A 1 3.34 1.36 -14.29
N GLU A 2 2.63 2.11 -13.46
CA GLU A 2 3.22 2.73 -12.27
C GLU A 2 3.10 1.78 -11.08
N MET A 3 4.16 1.70 -10.26
CA MET A 3 4.25 0.80 -9.11
C MET A 3 4.15 1.61 -7.81
N ALA A 4 3.54 1.02 -6.79
CA ALA A 4 3.51 1.53 -5.42
C ALA A 4 4.04 0.47 -4.45
N GLN A 5 4.24 0.90 -3.21
CA GLN A 5 4.77 0.07 -2.14
C GLN A 5 3.90 0.18 -0.89
N LEU A 6 3.83 -0.92 -0.13
CA LEU A 6 3.28 -0.93 1.21
C LEU A 6 4.03 -1.92 2.09
N VAL A 7 3.97 -1.74 3.41
CA VAL A 7 4.53 -2.68 4.37
C VAL A 7 3.43 -3.65 4.79
N CYS A 8 3.72 -4.95 4.76
CA CYS A 8 2.76 -5.95 5.19
C CYS A 8 2.50 -5.85 6.70
N GLY A 9 1.23 -5.75 7.10
CA GLY A 9 0.83 -5.70 8.52
C GLY A 9 1.04 -7.00 9.29
N GLY A 10 1.39 -8.12 8.62
CA GLY A 10 1.63 -9.42 9.26
C GLY A 10 3.11 -9.68 9.54
N CYS A 11 3.94 -9.66 8.49
CA CYS A 11 5.37 -10.01 8.59
C CYS A 11 6.32 -8.84 8.33
N HIS A 12 5.81 -7.62 8.16
CA HIS A 12 6.56 -6.40 7.91
C HIS A 12 7.41 -6.39 6.63
N THR A 13 7.18 -7.35 5.74
CA THR A 13 7.82 -7.38 4.41
C THR A 13 7.30 -6.23 3.56
N LEU A 14 8.21 -5.55 2.85
CA LEU A 14 7.88 -4.54 1.84
C LEU A 14 7.29 -5.24 0.60
N LEU A 15 6.09 -4.86 0.20
CA LEU A 15 5.39 -5.39 -0.96
C LEU A 15 5.30 -4.34 -2.05
N MET A 16 5.66 -4.71 -3.27
CA MET A 16 5.49 -3.90 -4.47
C MET A 16 4.23 -4.34 -5.20
N TYR A 17 3.44 -3.38 -5.69
CA TYR A 17 2.20 -3.65 -6.39
C TYR A 17 1.93 -2.61 -7.46
N ILE A 18 1.02 -2.91 -8.40
CA ILE A 18 0.60 -1.98 -9.44
C ILE A 18 -0.35 -0.95 -8.84
N ARG A 19 -0.10 0.34 -9.08
CA ARG A 19 -1.00 1.41 -8.61
C ARG A 19 -2.43 1.18 -9.08
N GLY A 20 -3.38 1.37 -8.16
CA GLY A 20 -4.81 1.10 -8.39
C GLY A 20 -5.28 -0.28 -7.95
N ALA A 21 -4.40 -1.16 -7.45
CA ALA A 21 -4.85 -2.33 -6.71
C ALA A 21 -5.57 -1.89 -5.43
N THR A 22 -6.69 -2.53 -5.09
CA THR A 22 -7.42 -2.26 -3.84
C THR A 22 -6.86 -3.06 -2.66
N SER A 23 -6.18 -4.16 -2.95
CA SER A 23 -5.57 -5.04 -1.95
C SER A 23 -4.39 -5.81 -2.51
N VAL A 24 -3.44 -6.15 -1.64
CA VAL A 24 -2.24 -6.92 -1.97
C VAL A 24 -2.09 -8.07 -0.98
N GLN A 25 -2.04 -9.30 -1.48
CA GLN A 25 -1.72 -10.47 -0.64
C GLN A 25 -0.21 -10.61 -0.50
N CYS A 26 0.26 -10.71 0.74
CA CYS A 26 1.67 -10.96 1.03
C CYS A 26 2.05 -12.38 0.60
N SER A 27 3.06 -12.52 -0.26
CA SER A 27 3.58 -13.83 -0.65
C SER A 27 4.33 -14.58 0.47
N CYS A 28 4.75 -13.88 1.52
CA CYS A 28 5.50 -14.48 2.62
C CYS A 28 4.59 -15.09 3.70
N CYS A 29 3.54 -14.37 4.10
CA CYS A 29 2.67 -14.75 5.22
C CYS A 29 1.19 -14.89 4.84
N HIS A 30 0.82 -14.66 3.58
CA HIS A 30 -0.54 -14.72 3.04
C HIS A 30 -1.54 -13.69 3.60
N THR A 31 -1.11 -12.78 4.47
CA THR A 31 -1.91 -11.64 4.94
C THR A 31 -2.34 -10.76 3.76
N VAL A 32 -3.64 -10.45 3.69
CA VAL A 32 -4.21 -9.50 2.73
C VAL A 32 -4.12 -8.10 3.31
N ASN A 33 -3.47 -7.18 2.59
CA ASN A 33 -3.28 -5.79 2.99
C ASN A 33 -4.15 -4.90 2.11
N LEU A 34 -4.80 -3.90 2.68
CA LEU A 34 -5.52 -2.90 1.90
C LEU A 34 -4.50 -1.93 1.29
N ALA A 35 -4.53 -1.82 -0.03
CA ALA A 35 -3.75 -0.82 -0.76
C ALA A 35 -4.59 0.47 -0.81
N LEU A 36 -4.73 1.11 0.36
CA LEU A 36 -5.31 2.44 0.46
C LEU A 36 -4.28 3.42 -0.11
N GLU A 37 -4.46 3.80 -1.38
CA GLU A 37 -3.79 4.95 -2.00
C GLU A 37 -4.37 6.24 -1.39
N GLY A 38 -4.19 6.43 -0.07
CA GLY A 38 -4.74 7.54 0.68
C GLY A 38 -6.27 7.54 0.76
N CYS A 39 -6.82 7.57 1.96
CA CYS A 39 -8.03 8.36 2.10
C CYS A 39 -7.61 9.78 1.68
N TYR A 40 -8.08 10.28 0.54
CA TYR A 40 -7.77 11.61 -0.02
C TYR A 40 -8.06 12.78 0.94
N LEU A 41 -8.44 12.51 2.20
CA LEU A 41 -8.70 13.47 3.27
C LEU A 41 -7.53 13.59 4.26
N CYS A 42 -6.65 12.59 4.42
CA CYS A 42 -5.49 12.68 5.32
C CYS A 42 -4.13 12.88 4.62
N THR A 43 -4.05 12.75 3.29
CA THR A 43 -2.86 13.17 2.51
C THR A 43 -2.81 14.68 2.28
N ASN A 44 -3.92 15.40 2.52
CA ASN A 44 -3.98 16.86 2.37
C ASN A 44 -3.37 17.63 3.57
N MET A 45 -2.58 16.98 4.43
CA MET A 45 -1.93 17.69 5.54
C MET A 45 -0.41 17.82 5.45
N GLU A 46 0.32 17.10 4.61
CA GLU A 46 1.79 17.31 4.45
C GLU A 46 2.35 16.93 3.07
N GLN A 47 1.69 17.37 2.00
CA GLN A 47 2.31 17.44 0.67
C GLN A 47 2.16 18.86 0.10
N ASP A 48 2.69 19.84 0.85
CA ASP A 48 3.15 21.13 0.32
C ASP A 48 4.60 20.92 -0.19
N PRO A 49 5.06 21.69 -1.20
CA PRO A 49 6.05 21.28 -2.22
C PRO A 49 7.46 20.91 -1.73
#